data_AF-A0A7S1FWT8-F1
#
_entry.id   AF-A0A7S1FWT8-F1
#
_cell.length_a   1.000
_cell.length_b   1.000
_cell.length_c   1.000
_cell.angle_alpha   90.00
_cell.angle_beta   90.00
_cell.angle_gamma   90.00
#
_symmetry.space_group_name_H-M   'P 1'
#
loop_
_entity.id
_entity.type
_entity.pdbx_description
1 polymer ?
#
loop_
_entity_poly.entity_id
_entity_poly.type
_entity_poly.pdbx_seq_one_letter_code
_entity_poly.pdbx_strand_id
1 'polypeptide(L)'
;MAFPSFFLIAVIVGVSFVVAGEGFAIDIAANPPRAALTNIEKPGYFTSQLNLFNRNSGGGFGFGKKSPSNHPTESFNEHEAERIITLHGKSMKAGGLRLLLSLYMMGHQNTPAKGAWRADQAEDGSLNMYYLQDNTGALSIQLVETTISVDRRGTAPSLQYKLQESVLLHGLLDEVEGIVFDGDANDNDRLFTLPPPKDQIQKARDNLLAKPV
;
A
#
# COMPACT_ATOMS: atom_id res chain seq x y z
N MET A 1 -23.23 -51.80 -27.93
CA MET A 1 -24.30 -51.74 -26.91
C MET A 1 -24.20 -50.38 -26.25
N ALA A 2 -25.20 -49.54 -26.46
CA ALA A 2 -25.27 -48.17 -25.96
C ALA A 2 -26.19 -48.13 -24.75
N PHE A 3 -25.78 -47.42 -23.68
CA PHE A 3 -26.71 -46.87 -22.69
C PHE A 3 -26.20 -45.48 -22.24
N PRO A 4 -27.11 -44.50 -22.07
CA PRO A 4 -26.75 -43.09 -22.10
C PRO A 4 -26.66 -42.43 -20.72
N SER A 5 -26.04 -41.25 -20.77
CA SER A 5 -25.92 -40.21 -19.75
C SER A 5 -27.25 -39.81 -19.08
N PHE A 6 -27.23 -39.62 -17.77
CA PHE A 6 -28.26 -38.86 -17.05
C PHE A 6 -27.63 -37.63 -16.37
N PHE A 7 -28.08 -36.46 -16.83
CA PHE A 7 -27.88 -35.16 -16.19
C PHE A 7 -28.73 -35.08 -14.92
N LEU A 8 -28.11 -34.64 -13.81
CA LEU A 8 -28.81 -34.28 -12.59
C LEU A 8 -29.19 -32.79 -12.66
N ILE A 9 -30.48 -32.51 -12.84
CA ILE A 9 -31.07 -31.18 -12.71
C ILE A 9 -31.46 -31.00 -11.24
N ALA A 10 -30.82 -30.07 -10.53
CA ALA A 10 -31.25 -29.67 -9.20
C ALA A 10 -32.39 -28.64 -9.31
N VAL A 11 -33.59 -29.06 -8.91
CA VAL A 11 -34.78 -28.21 -8.82
C VAL A 11 -34.76 -27.48 -7.47
N ILE A 12 -34.75 -26.16 -7.51
CA ILE A 12 -34.92 -25.29 -6.34
C ILE A 12 -36.41 -25.25 -6.01
N VAL A 13 -36.82 -25.92 -4.93
CA VAL A 13 -38.17 -25.82 -4.37
C VAL A 13 -38.20 -24.65 -3.38
N GLY A 14 -39.00 -23.64 -3.71
CA GLY A 14 -39.28 -22.50 -2.85
C GLY A 14 -40.07 -22.91 -1.61
N VAL A 15 -39.75 -22.27 -0.49
CA VAL A 15 -40.58 -22.26 0.71
C VAL A 15 -41.09 -20.85 0.89
N SER A 16 -42.36 -20.64 0.59
CA SER A 16 -43.11 -19.44 0.94
C SER A 16 -43.67 -19.59 2.35
N PHE A 17 -43.29 -18.70 3.26
CA PHE A 17 -44.00 -18.53 4.51
C PHE A 17 -45.05 -17.42 4.32
N VAL A 18 -46.32 -17.81 4.40
CA VAL A 18 -47.45 -16.89 4.59
C VAL A 18 -47.65 -16.76 6.09
N VAL A 19 -47.35 -15.58 6.63
CA VAL A 19 -47.79 -15.18 7.98
C VAL A 19 -48.91 -14.18 7.79
N ALA A 20 -50.14 -14.64 8.08
CA ALA A 20 -51.30 -13.79 8.24
C ALA A 20 -51.23 -13.13 9.63
N GLY A 21 -51.22 -11.81 9.66
CA GLY A 21 -51.24 -11.00 10.87
C GLY A 21 -51.76 -9.61 10.51
N GLU A 22 -52.85 -9.23 11.15
CA GLU A 22 -53.75 -8.14 10.79
C GLU A 22 -53.12 -6.74 10.93
N GLY A 23 -53.49 -5.86 9.99
CA GLY A 23 -53.66 -4.43 10.25
C GLY A 23 -52.41 -3.56 10.41
N PHE A 24 -51.82 -3.13 9.30
CA PHE A 24 -51.12 -1.83 9.26
C PHE A 24 -51.34 -1.15 7.91
N ALA A 25 -51.92 0.04 7.95
CA ALA A 25 -52.19 0.87 6.79
C ALA A 25 -50.89 1.40 6.18
N ILE A 26 -50.79 1.35 4.86
CA ILE A 26 -49.69 1.92 4.06
C ILE A 26 -50.11 3.35 3.70
N ASP A 27 -49.38 4.33 4.22
CA ASP A 27 -49.46 5.71 3.75
C ASP A 27 -48.46 5.88 2.59
N ILE A 28 -48.98 6.06 1.37
CA ILE A 28 -48.18 6.31 0.17
C ILE A 28 -48.03 7.83 0.03
N ALA A 29 -46.92 8.38 0.54
CA ALA A 29 -46.55 9.77 0.35
C ALA A 29 -45.29 9.89 -0.54
N ALA A 30 -45.53 10.50 -1.71
CA ALA A 30 -44.66 11.28 -2.58
C ALA A 30 -43.13 11.24 -2.41
N ASN A 31 -42.49 10.90 -3.53
CA ASN A 31 -41.09 11.10 -3.93
C ASN A 31 -40.58 12.54 -3.67
N PRO A 32 -39.32 12.72 -3.23
CA PRO A 32 -38.44 13.70 -3.89
C PRO A 32 -36.94 13.27 -3.93
N PRO A 33 -36.03 14.07 -4.50
CA PRO A 33 -35.54 14.01 -5.88
C PRO A 33 -34.14 13.37 -6.03
N ARG A 34 -33.85 12.97 -7.28
CA ARG A 34 -32.50 12.66 -7.78
C ARG A 34 -31.52 13.79 -7.44
N ALA A 35 -30.58 13.53 -6.54
CA ALA A 35 -29.35 14.30 -6.42
C ALA A 35 -28.21 13.57 -7.13
N ALA A 36 -27.43 14.33 -7.89
CA ALA A 36 -26.36 13.88 -8.75
C ALA A 36 -25.27 13.09 -8.00
N LEU A 37 -24.90 11.94 -8.55
CA LEU A 37 -23.61 11.29 -8.25
C LEU A 37 -22.54 12.08 -9.01
N THR A 38 -22.03 13.13 -8.38
CA THR A 38 -20.79 13.77 -8.77
C THR A 38 -19.63 12.81 -8.53
N ASN A 39 -18.70 12.78 -9.48
CA ASN A 39 -17.42 12.07 -9.45
C ASN A 39 -16.85 11.91 -8.03
N ILE A 40 -16.73 10.66 -7.58
CA ILE A 40 -15.83 10.32 -6.50
C ILE A 40 -14.44 10.26 -7.13
N GLU A 41 -13.81 11.42 -7.28
CA GLU A 41 -12.35 11.47 -7.35
C GLU A 41 -11.86 10.83 -6.05
N LYS A 42 -11.13 9.72 -6.12
CA LYS A 42 -10.44 9.18 -4.95
C LYS A 42 -9.40 10.22 -4.57
N PRO A 43 -9.53 10.99 -3.47
CA PRO A 43 -8.42 11.80 -3.02
C PRO A 43 -7.30 10.82 -2.68
N GLY A 44 -6.13 10.97 -3.33
CA GLY A 44 -4.95 10.20 -2.96
C GLY A 44 -4.78 10.25 -1.45
N TYR A 45 -4.59 9.09 -0.82
CA TYR A 45 -4.55 8.91 0.64
C TYR A 45 -3.62 9.93 1.33
N PHE A 46 -2.60 10.40 0.61
CA PHE A 46 -1.66 11.45 1.02
C PHE A 46 -2.30 12.81 1.34
N THR A 47 -3.26 13.30 0.54
CA THR A 47 -3.87 14.64 0.75
C THR A 47 -4.71 14.70 2.02
N SER A 48 -5.33 13.59 2.40
CA SER A 48 -6.14 13.49 3.61
C SER A 48 -5.27 13.49 4.88
N GLN A 49 -4.06 12.91 4.82
CA GLN A 49 -3.14 12.87 5.95
C GLN A 49 -2.32 14.16 6.11
N LEU A 50 -2.04 14.89 5.03
CA LEU A 50 -1.34 16.17 5.09
C LEU A 50 -2.14 17.24 5.84
N ASN A 51 -3.47 17.22 5.71
CA ASN A 51 -4.37 18.12 6.45
C ASN A 51 -4.41 17.84 7.97
N LEU A 52 -4.00 16.65 8.41
CA LEU A 52 -3.84 16.35 9.83
C LEU A 52 -2.57 16.99 10.41
N PHE A 53 -1.53 17.18 9.59
CA PHE A 53 -0.25 17.78 9.99
C PHE A 53 -0.28 19.31 10.00
N ASN A 54 -1.08 19.95 9.14
CA ASN A 54 -1.12 21.41 9.04
C ASN A 54 -1.92 22.10 10.17
N ARG A 55 -2.51 21.34 11.10
CA ARG A 55 -3.26 21.90 12.24
C ARG A 55 -2.47 22.02 13.54
N ASN A 56 -1.20 21.62 13.56
CA ASN A 56 -0.36 21.69 14.77
C ASN A 56 1.06 22.22 14.51
N SER A 57 1.19 23.22 13.64
CA SER A 57 2.45 23.89 13.30
C SER A 57 2.94 24.83 14.42
N GLY A 58 3.27 24.25 15.57
CA GLY A 58 3.81 24.94 16.75
C GLY A 58 4.88 24.11 17.47
N GLY A 59 5.64 23.29 16.75
CA GLY A 59 6.71 22.48 17.32
C GLY A 59 7.77 22.17 16.28
N GLY A 60 8.91 22.87 16.38
CA GLY A 60 10.06 22.66 15.51
C GLY A 60 10.54 21.20 15.56
N PHE A 61 10.93 20.69 14.39
CA PHE A 61 11.69 19.46 14.23
C PHE A 61 13.04 19.59 14.97
N GLY A 62 13.03 19.29 16.26
CA GLY A 62 14.21 19.19 17.10
C GLY A 62 14.77 17.77 17.02
N PHE A 63 15.91 17.61 16.34
CA PHE A 63 16.75 16.42 16.46
C PHE A 63 17.28 16.33 17.90
N GLY A 64 16.49 15.69 18.77
CA GLY A 64 16.91 15.31 20.12
C GLY A 64 18.05 14.30 20.06
N LYS A 65 19.11 14.56 20.82
CA LYS A 65 20.25 13.65 21.02
C LYS A 65 19.73 12.27 21.44
N LYS A 66 20.03 11.24 20.63
CA LYS A 66 19.67 9.83 20.89
C LYS A 66 20.33 9.35 22.19
N SER A 67 19.52 8.87 23.14
CA SER A 67 19.97 7.90 24.14
C SER A 67 20.27 6.57 23.44
N PRO A 68 21.24 5.76 23.92
CA PRO A 68 21.52 4.47 23.32
C PRO A 68 20.33 3.54 23.58
N SER A 69 19.47 3.40 22.59
CA SER A 69 18.50 2.31 22.56
C SER A 69 19.27 1.00 22.41
N ASN A 70 19.07 0.06 23.32
CA ASN A 70 19.39 -1.35 23.10
C ASN A 70 18.53 -1.83 21.92
N HIS A 71 19.03 -1.59 20.71
CA HIS A 71 18.45 -2.13 19.50
C HIS A 71 18.75 -3.62 19.53
N PRO A 72 17.75 -4.52 19.48
CA PRO A 72 18.01 -5.89 19.05
C PRO A 72 18.62 -5.75 17.66
N THR A 73 19.93 -5.95 17.57
CA THR A 73 20.63 -6.10 16.31
C THR A 73 20.26 -7.49 15.80
N GLU A 74 19.03 -7.65 15.32
CA GLU A 74 18.71 -8.78 14.46
C GLU A 74 19.48 -8.52 13.17
N SER A 75 20.70 -9.03 13.15
CA SER A 75 21.62 -8.93 12.03
C SER A 75 21.07 -9.82 10.92
N PHE A 76 20.14 -9.29 10.13
CA PHE A 76 19.82 -9.89 8.84
C PHE A 76 21.10 -9.90 8.02
N ASN A 77 21.56 -11.10 7.69
CA ASN A 77 22.79 -11.29 6.95
C ASN A 77 22.64 -10.64 5.57
N GLU A 78 23.56 -9.74 5.20
CA GLU A 78 23.49 -8.98 3.95
C GLU A 78 23.48 -9.88 2.71
N HIS A 79 23.95 -11.13 2.86
CA HIS A 79 23.94 -12.18 1.83
C HIS A 79 22.55 -12.77 1.52
N GLU A 80 21.49 -12.37 2.23
CA GLU A 80 20.13 -12.89 2.06
C GLU A 80 19.13 -11.81 1.61
N ALA A 81 19.61 -10.85 0.80
CA ALA A 81 18.78 -9.83 0.18
C ALA A 81 18.38 -10.25 -1.25
N GLU A 82 17.07 -10.33 -1.49
CA GLU A 82 16.47 -10.55 -2.82
C GLU A 82 15.96 -9.22 -3.37
N ARG A 83 16.50 -8.77 -4.50
CA ARG A 83 16.00 -7.57 -5.21
C ARG A 83 14.64 -7.85 -5.82
N ILE A 84 13.60 -7.18 -5.33
CA ILE A 84 12.22 -7.37 -5.81
C ILE A 84 11.74 -6.25 -6.73
N ILE A 85 12.18 -5.00 -6.52
CA ILE A 85 11.83 -3.86 -7.35
C ILE A 85 13.09 -3.05 -7.66
N THR A 86 13.24 -2.65 -8.92
CA THR A 86 14.21 -1.63 -9.34
C THR A 86 13.53 -0.66 -10.30
N LEU A 87 13.53 0.63 -9.97
CA LEU A 87 13.02 1.71 -10.82
C LEU A 87 14.17 2.66 -11.14
N HIS A 88 14.51 2.76 -12.42
CA HIS A 88 15.53 3.68 -12.90
C HIS A 88 14.89 5.00 -13.30
N GLY A 89 15.25 6.07 -12.59
CA GLY A 89 14.80 7.43 -12.85
C GLY A 89 15.71 8.18 -13.81
N LYS A 90 15.15 9.22 -14.42
CA LYS A 90 15.89 10.25 -15.15
C LYS A 90 16.42 11.33 -14.20
N SER A 91 15.62 11.70 -13.19
CA SER A 91 16.01 12.60 -12.11
C SER A 91 15.38 12.16 -10.79
N MET A 92 16.06 12.43 -9.67
CA MET A 92 15.57 12.12 -8.32
C MET A 92 16.00 13.18 -7.31
N LYS A 93 15.05 13.69 -6.53
CA LYS A 93 15.28 14.54 -5.36
C LYS A 93 15.26 13.67 -4.10
N ALA A 94 16.35 12.95 -3.87
CA ALA A 94 16.43 11.87 -2.87
C ALA A 94 15.96 12.28 -1.46
N GLY A 95 16.27 13.49 -1.00
CA GLY A 95 15.84 13.97 0.33
C GLY A 95 14.32 14.06 0.48
N GLY A 96 13.65 14.71 -0.48
CA GLY A 96 12.19 14.84 -0.47
C GLY A 96 11.47 13.51 -0.70
N LEU A 97 12.00 12.69 -1.61
CA LEU A 97 11.46 11.35 -1.86
C LEU A 97 11.61 10.44 -0.63
N ARG A 98 12.76 10.47 0.05
CA ARG A 98 13.00 9.70 1.29
C ARG A 98 12.00 10.08 2.37
N LEU A 99 11.75 11.37 2.56
CA LEU A 99 10.78 11.87 3.54
C LEU A 99 9.36 11.38 3.22
N LEU A 100 8.95 11.46 1.95
CA LEU A 100 7.62 11.00 1.54
C LEU A 100 7.46 9.49 1.76
N LEU A 101 8.45 8.69 1.34
CA LEU A 101 8.41 7.24 1.52
C LEU A 101 8.45 6.84 3.00
N SER A 102 9.23 7.52 3.84
CA SER A 102 9.26 7.22 5.28
C SER A 102 7.91 7.49 5.94
N LEU A 103 7.22 8.57 5.57
CA LEU A 103 5.85 8.85 6.03
C LEU A 103 4.88 7.76 5.58
N TYR A 104 4.96 7.33 4.32
CA TYR A 104 4.14 6.22 3.81
C TYR A 104 4.31 4.95 4.64
N MET A 105 5.55 4.54 4.94
CA MET A 105 5.83 3.35 5.76
C MET A 105 5.36 3.51 7.21
N MET A 106 5.56 4.68 7.81
CA MET A 106 5.03 4.96 9.16
C MET A 106 3.51 4.81 9.21
N GLY A 107 2.81 5.23 8.16
CA GLY A 107 1.35 5.04 8.01
C GLY A 107 0.91 3.58 7.98
N HIS A 108 1.81 2.64 7.66
CA HIS A 108 1.50 1.21 7.53
C HIS A 108 1.91 0.37 8.75
N GLN A 109 2.50 0.96 9.79
CA GLN A 109 2.96 0.23 10.99
C GLN A 109 1.85 -0.60 11.69
N ASN A 110 0.58 -0.20 11.53
CA ASN A 110 -0.57 -0.82 12.17
C ASN A 110 -1.50 -1.59 11.22
N THR A 111 -1.02 -1.95 10.03
CA THR A 111 -1.79 -2.67 9.00
C THR A 111 -1.10 -3.99 8.66
N PRO A 112 -1.77 -5.15 8.67
CA PRO A 112 -3.21 -5.36 8.87
C PRO A 112 -3.63 -5.36 10.34
N ALA A 113 -2.68 -5.40 11.27
CA ALA A 113 -2.92 -5.40 12.70
C ALA A 113 -1.98 -4.41 13.41
N LYS A 114 -2.36 -3.98 14.62
CA LYS A 114 -1.55 -3.06 15.43
C LYS A 114 -0.14 -3.61 15.63
N GLY A 115 0.87 -2.80 15.30
CA GLY A 115 2.28 -3.17 15.38
C GLY A 115 2.69 -4.29 14.43
N ALA A 116 1.96 -4.55 13.35
CA ALA A 116 2.35 -5.55 12.35
C ALA A 116 3.66 -5.20 11.65
N TRP A 117 3.94 -3.90 11.47
CA TRP A 117 5.19 -3.43 10.88
C TRP A 117 5.92 -2.46 11.80
N ARG A 118 7.25 -2.48 11.71
CA ARG A 118 8.12 -1.48 12.32
C ARG A 118 8.97 -0.83 11.24
N ALA A 119 8.68 0.44 10.96
CA ALA A 119 9.54 1.28 10.14
C ALA A 119 10.79 1.71 10.93
N ASP A 120 11.93 1.70 10.27
CA ASP A 120 13.23 2.11 10.79
C ASP A 120 14.03 2.79 9.68
N GLN A 121 14.91 3.73 10.05
CA GLN A 121 15.79 4.40 9.11
C GLN A 121 17.23 4.09 9.50
N ALA A 122 17.93 3.38 8.63
CA ALA A 122 19.32 3.03 8.85
C ALA A 122 20.25 4.23 8.64
N GLU A 123 21.49 4.09 9.13
CA GLU A 123 22.51 5.14 9.08
C GLU A 123 22.93 5.51 7.65
N ASP A 124 22.85 4.55 6.72
CA ASP A 124 23.08 4.75 5.29
C ASP A 124 21.93 5.50 4.57
N GLY A 125 20.85 5.82 5.30
CA GLY A 125 19.67 6.48 4.77
C GLY A 125 18.73 5.55 3.99
N SER A 126 18.94 4.23 4.07
CA SER A 126 17.94 3.25 3.65
C SER A 126 16.76 3.24 4.62
N LEU A 127 15.60 2.87 4.09
CA LEU A 127 14.38 2.80 4.85
C LEU A 127 13.97 1.34 5.00
N ASN A 128 13.89 0.86 6.23
CA ASN A 128 13.65 -0.53 6.55
C ASN A 128 12.25 -0.71 7.17
N MET A 129 11.62 -1.83 6.87
CA MET A 129 10.31 -2.23 7.37
C MET A 129 10.37 -3.67 7.83
N TYR A 130 10.31 -3.90 9.13
CA TYR A 130 10.34 -5.23 9.73
C TYR A 130 8.92 -5.73 9.95
N TYR A 131 8.61 -6.95 9.52
CA TYR A 131 7.32 -7.56 9.77
C TYR A 131 7.32 -8.31 11.10
N LEU A 132 6.65 -7.75 12.10
CA LEU A 132 6.75 -8.21 13.49
C LEU A 132 5.79 -9.35 13.84
N GLN A 133 4.85 -9.70 12.95
CA GLN A 133 3.86 -10.75 13.23
C GLN A 133 4.49 -12.14 13.30
N ASP A 134 5.46 -12.42 12.43
CA ASP A 134 6.16 -13.70 12.40
C ASP A 134 7.69 -13.57 12.35
N ASN A 135 8.22 -12.34 12.28
CA ASN A 135 9.65 -12.03 12.20
C ASN A 135 10.39 -12.79 11.08
N THR A 136 9.69 -13.17 10.01
CA THR A 136 10.28 -13.97 8.92
C THR A 136 10.90 -13.13 7.81
N GLY A 137 10.62 -11.83 7.77
CA GLY A 137 11.10 -10.97 6.69
C GLY A 137 11.10 -9.49 7.03
N ALA A 138 11.90 -8.77 6.25
CA ALA A 138 11.96 -7.32 6.26
C ALA A 138 12.12 -6.78 4.83
N LEU A 139 11.64 -5.56 4.62
CA LEU A 139 11.76 -4.85 3.36
C LEU A 139 12.72 -3.67 3.54
N SER A 140 13.62 -3.46 2.59
CA SER A 140 14.59 -2.37 2.61
C SER A 140 14.50 -1.56 1.32
N ILE A 141 14.26 -0.26 1.44
CA ILE A 141 14.21 0.68 0.32
C ILE A 141 15.49 1.49 0.32
N GLN A 142 16.19 1.45 -0.81
CA GLN A 142 17.41 2.21 -1.04
C GLN A 142 17.19 3.21 -2.17
N LEU A 143 17.61 4.44 -1.93
CA LEU A 143 17.60 5.54 -2.89
C LEU A 143 19.06 5.87 -3.23
N VAL A 144 19.53 5.39 -4.37
CA VAL A 144 20.92 5.52 -4.80
C VAL A 144 20.95 6.24 -6.15
N GLU A 145 21.61 7.40 -6.19
CA GLU A 145 21.72 8.26 -7.38
C GLU A 145 20.35 8.66 -7.95
N THR A 146 19.86 7.91 -8.95
CA THR A 146 18.57 8.08 -9.62
C THR A 146 17.74 6.79 -9.62
N THR A 147 18.16 5.78 -8.84
CA THR A 147 17.51 4.47 -8.77
C THR A 147 16.81 4.30 -7.42
N ILE A 148 15.54 3.88 -7.49
CA ILE A 148 14.81 3.35 -6.34
C ILE A 148 14.93 1.84 -6.40
N SER A 149 15.41 1.23 -5.32
CA SER A 149 15.47 -0.21 -5.21
C SER A 149 14.83 -0.70 -3.95
N VAL A 150 14.15 -1.83 -4.04
CA VAL A 150 13.54 -2.51 -2.91
C VAL A 150 14.05 -3.92 -2.83
N ASP A 151 14.60 -4.26 -1.67
CA ASP A 151 15.14 -5.57 -1.33
C ASP A 151 14.27 -6.23 -0.26
N ARG A 152 13.92 -7.49 -0.48
CA ARG A 152 13.39 -8.39 0.54
C ARG A 152 14.56 -8.99 1.29
N ARG A 153 14.49 -9.02 2.63
CA ARG A 153 15.46 -9.66 3.51
C ARG A 153 14.80 -10.78 4.31
N GLY A 154 15.57 -11.83 4.59
CA GLY A 154 15.17 -12.98 5.39
C GLY A 154 15.40 -14.30 4.66
N THR A 155 15.82 -15.33 5.38
CA THR A 155 16.22 -16.63 4.80
C THR A 155 15.07 -17.38 4.15
N ALA A 156 13.90 -17.37 4.80
CA ALA A 156 12.70 -18.07 4.34
C ALA A 156 11.43 -17.28 4.71
N PRO A 157 11.15 -16.15 4.02
CA PRO A 157 10.03 -15.30 4.36
C PRO A 157 8.70 -16.04 4.20
N SER A 158 7.83 -15.93 5.20
CA SER A 158 6.56 -16.66 5.21
C SER A 158 5.65 -16.22 4.06
N LEU A 159 4.68 -17.07 3.71
CA LEU A 159 3.66 -16.67 2.73
C LEU A 159 2.87 -15.44 3.22
N GLN A 160 2.59 -15.38 4.53
CA GLN A 160 1.88 -14.26 5.12
C GLN A 160 2.66 -12.95 4.96
N TYR A 161 3.97 -12.96 5.26
CA TYR A 161 4.87 -11.84 5.00
C TYR A 161 4.81 -11.43 3.52
N LYS A 162 5.01 -12.37 2.58
CA LYS A 162 5.05 -12.09 1.14
C LYS A 162 3.74 -11.47 0.60
N LEU A 163 2.60 -11.90 1.14
CA LEU A 163 1.29 -11.34 0.79
C LEU A 163 1.17 -9.89 1.32
N GLN A 164 1.53 -9.64 2.58
CA GLN A 164 1.47 -8.29 3.16
C GLN A 164 2.49 -7.34 2.54
N GLU A 165 3.69 -7.84 2.23
CA GLU A 165 4.73 -7.13 1.49
C GLU A 165 4.21 -6.69 0.12
N SER A 166 3.53 -7.57 -0.62
CA SER A 166 2.96 -7.23 -1.93
C SER A 166 1.91 -6.12 -1.84
N VAL A 167 1.01 -6.19 -0.84
CA VAL A 167 0.01 -5.15 -0.60
C VAL A 167 0.68 -3.80 -0.31
N LEU A 168 1.71 -3.80 0.53
CA LEU A 168 2.47 -2.61 0.86
C LEU A 168 3.22 -2.04 -0.36
N LEU A 169 3.81 -2.90 -1.17
CA LEU A 169 4.54 -2.49 -2.37
C LEU A 169 3.62 -1.92 -3.44
N HIS A 170 2.39 -2.42 -3.58
CA HIS A 170 1.42 -1.80 -4.46
C HIS A 170 1.10 -0.37 -4.05
N GLY A 171 0.85 -0.12 -2.75
CA GLY A 171 0.62 1.24 -2.27
C GLY A 171 1.85 2.13 -2.40
N LEU A 172 3.06 1.59 -2.18
CA LEU A 172 4.30 2.33 -2.43
C LEU A 172 4.43 2.73 -3.91
N LEU A 173 4.11 1.82 -4.82
CA LEU A 173 4.11 2.10 -6.26
C LEU A 173 3.04 3.12 -6.63
N ASP A 174 1.87 3.15 -5.97
CA ASP A 174 0.86 4.20 -6.13
C ASP A 174 1.41 5.58 -5.75
N GLU A 175 2.11 5.69 -4.62
CA GLU A 175 2.72 6.95 -4.19
C GLU A 175 3.81 7.41 -5.18
N VAL A 176 4.65 6.48 -5.67
CA VAL A 176 5.66 6.79 -6.69
C VAL A 176 5.01 7.20 -8.01
N GLU A 177 3.91 6.55 -8.41
CA GLU A 177 3.15 6.89 -9.61
C GLU A 177 2.57 8.31 -9.50
N GLY A 178 1.96 8.66 -8.36
CA GLY A 178 1.45 10.00 -8.12
C GLY A 178 2.53 11.08 -8.21
N ILE A 179 3.73 10.80 -7.68
CA ILE A 179 4.88 11.71 -7.83
C ILE A 179 5.26 11.93 -9.30
N VAL A 180 5.23 10.86 -10.10
CA VAL A 180 5.72 10.87 -11.49
C VAL A 180 4.69 11.47 -12.44
N PHE A 181 3.39 11.22 -12.23
CA PHE A 181 2.35 11.53 -13.22
C PHE A 181 1.28 12.49 -12.73
N ASP A 182 0.99 12.56 -11.43
CA ASP A 182 -0.10 13.41 -10.94
C ASP A 182 0.33 14.88 -10.84
N GLY A 183 -0.67 15.76 -10.97
CA GLY A 183 -0.53 17.21 -10.84
C GLY A 183 0.12 17.91 -12.04
N ASP A 184 -0.11 19.23 -12.11
CA ASP A 184 0.48 20.12 -13.10
C ASP A 184 1.85 20.63 -12.60
N ALA A 185 2.80 19.72 -12.49
CA ALA A 185 4.17 20.01 -12.08
C ALA A 185 5.14 19.76 -13.25
N ASN A 186 6.07 20.69 -13.45
CA ASN A 186 7.15 20.51 -14.42
C ASN A 186 8.05 19.34 -14.02
N ASP A 187 8.66 18.67 -15.00
CA ASP A 187 9.59 17.55 -14.76
C ASP A 187 10.74 17.91 -13.79
N ASN A 188 11.20 19.16 -13.78
CA ASN A 188 12.26 19.63 -12.88
C ASN A 188 11.78 19.83 -11.44
N ASP A 189 10.47 20.01 -11.23
CA ASP A 189 9.87 20.24 -9.93
C ASP A 189 9.49 18.92 -9.23
N ARG A 190 9.28 17.84 -10.00
CA ARG A 190 8.97 16.50 -9.48
C ARG A 190 10.08 15.91 -8.61
N LEU A 191 9.69 15.10 -7.62
CA LEU A 191 10.63 14.39 -6.75
C LEU A 191 11.31 13.21 -7.47
N PHE A 192 10.64 12.64 -8.46
CA PHE A 192 11.15 11.53 -9.26
C PHE A 192 10.57 11.63 -10.67
N THR A 193 11.39 11.35 -11.68
CA THR A 193 10.94 11.27 -13.08
C THR A 193 11.46 10.01 -13.72
N LEU A 194 10.68 9.40 -14.61
CA LEU A 194 11.06 8.20 -15.35
C LEU A 194 11.59 8.54 -16.75
N PRO A 195 12.61 7.82 -17.25
CA PRO A 195 12.97 7.86 -18.65
C PRO A 195 11.86 7.25 -19.52
N PRO A 196 11.71 7.65 -20.80
CA PRO A 196 10.86 6.95 -21.74
C PRO A 196 11.42 5.54 -22.05
N PRO A 197 10.59 4.48 -22.16
CA PRO A 197 9.15 4.44 -21.88
C PRO A 197 8.85 4.45 -20.37
N LYS A 198 7.79 5.17 -19.97
CA LYS A 198 7.42 5.36 -18.55
C LYS A 198 6.61 4.17 -17.98
N ASP A 199 6.98 2.93 -18.33
CA ASP A 199 6.21 1.72 -18.00
C ASP A 199 6.80 0.89 -16.84
N GLN A 200 7.92 1.33 -16.26
CA GLN A 200 8.63 0.60 -15.21
C GLN A 200 7.79 0.35 -13.96
N ILE A 201 6.92 1.29 -13.57
CA ILE A 201 6.03 1.13 -12.41
C ILE A 201 5.03 0.00 -12.65
N GLN A 202 4.39 -0.03 -13.83
CA GLN A 202 3.45 -1.08 -14.17
C GLN A 202 4.14 -2.45 -14.24
N LYS A 203 5.33 -2.53 -14.84
CA LYS A 203 6.13 -3.77 -14.85
C LYS A 203 6.47 -4.24 -13.44
N ALA A 204 6.79 -3.32 -12.52
CA ALA A 204 7.03 -3.67 -11.13
C ALA A 204 5.77 -4.24 -10.47
N ARG A 205 4.59 -3.65 -10.71
CA ARG A 205 3.30 -4.18 -10.20
C ARG A 205 3.01 -5.59 -10.71
N ASP A 206 3.26 -5.84 -11.99
CA ASP A 206 2.96 -7.14 -12.62
C ASP A 206 3.79 -8.28 -12.03
N ASN A 207 4.94 -7.97 -11.42
CA ASN A 207 5.83 -8.93 -10.78
C ASN A 207 5.50 -9.19 -9.29
N LEU A 208 4.56 -8.46 -8.70
CA LEU A 208 4.16 -8.67 -7.29
C LEU A 208 3.20 -9.86 -7.16
N LEU A 209 3.30 -10.56 -6.02
CA LEU A 209 2.57 -11.82 -5.79
C LEU A 209 1.06 -11.60 -5.60
N ALA A 210 0.68 -10.62 -4.78
CA ALA A 210 -0.71 -10.34 -4.45
C ALA A 210 -1.18 -9.07 -5.14
N LYS A 211 -2.31 -9.14 -5.84
CA LYS A 211 -2.96 -7.96 -6.43
C LYS A 211 -4.00 -7.42 -5.44
N PRO A 212 -4.06 -6.11 -5.19
CA PRO A 212 -5.13 -5.52 -4.41
C PRO A 212 -6.48 -5.78 -5.12
N VAL A 213 -7.49 -6.14 -4.33
CA VAL A 213 -8.86 -6.42 -4.80
C VAL A 213 -9.64 -5.11 -4.93
#